data_AF-A0A9D6ZPJ1-F1
#
_entry.id   AF-A0A9D6ZPJ1-F1
#
_cell.length_a   1.000
_cell.length_b   1.000
_cell.length_c   1.000
_cell.angle_alpha   90.00
_cell.angle_beta   90.00
_cell.angle_gamma   90.00
#
_symmetry.space_group_name_H-M   'P 1'
#
loop_
_entity.id
_entity.type
_entity.pdbx_description
1 polymer ?
#
loop_
_entity_poly.entity_id
_entity_poly.type
_entity_poly.pdbx_seq_one_letter_code
_entity_poly.pdbx_strand_id
1 'polypeptide(L)' 'MDHLLLEREGTELAAVPLGLAGLEVGSAPGNGLRLRGTEVRPYHLVLRRRR' A
#
# COMPACT_ATOMS: atom_id res chain seq x y z
N MET A 1 -8.38 -15.55 1.90
CA MET A 1 -8.21 -14.34 1.08
C MET A 1 -6.85 -13.78 1.43
N ASP A 2 -5.96 -13.65 0.45
CA ASP A 2 -4.57 -13.25 0.70
C ASP A 2 -4.50 -11.73 1.00
N HIS A 3 -3.59 -11.31 1.87
CA HIS A 3 -3.36 -9.90 2.20
C HIS A 3 -1.89 -9.54 2.05
N LEU A 4 -1.60 -8.30 1.67
CA LEU A 4 -0.29 -7.70 1.83
C LEU A 4 -0.24 -7.03 3.20
N LEU A 5 0.70 -7.45 4.05
CA LEU A 5 0.93 -6.85 5.37
C LEU A 5 1.96 -5.73 5.26
N LEU A 6 1.60 -4.55 5.76
CA LEU A 6 2.54 -3.51 6.09
C LEU A 6 2.89 -3.64 7.57
N GLU A 7 4.13 -4.00 7.85
CA GLU A 7 4.63 -4.14 9.21
C GLU A 7 5.80 -3.18 9.45
N ARG A 8 5.92 -2.70 10.68
CA ARG A 8 7.10 -2.01 11.17
C ARG A 8 7.55 -2.67 12.47
N GLU A 9 8.77 -3.20 12.47
CA GLU A 9 9.39 -3.77 13.69
C GLU A 9 8.51 -4.86 14.35
N GLY A 10 7.83 -5.67 13.53
CA GLY A 10 6.93 -6.73 14.00
C GLY A 10 5.53 -6.25 14.43
N THR A 11 5.23 -4.96 14.29
CA THR A 11 3.89 -4.42 14.49
C THR A 11 3.16 -4.29 13.16
N GLU A 12 1.99 -4.92 13.04
CA GLU A 12 1.10 -4.71 11.90
C GLU A 12 0.54 -3.29 11.90
N LEU A 13 0.79 -2.56 10.81
CA LEU A 13 0.28 -1.19 10.60
C LEU A 13 -0.94 -1.18 9.69
N ALA A 14 -1.00 -2.09 8.72
CA ALA A 14 -2.14 -2.26 7.82
C ALA A 14 -2.12 -3.64 7.13
N ALA A 15 -3.31 -4.20 6.88
CA ALA A 15 -3.51 -5.34 6.01
C ALA A 15 -4.30 -4.92 4.76
N VAL A 16 -3.71 -5.10 3.57
CA VAL A 16 -4.35 -4.76 2.31
C VAL A 16 -4.83 -6.03 1.61
N PRO A 17 -6.15 -6.21 1.38
CA PRO A 17 -6.67 -7.39 0.72
C PRO A 17 -6.18 -7.48 -0.75
N LEU A 18 -5.57 -8.60 -1.13
CA LEU A 18 -5.06 -8.85 -2.49
C LEU A 18 -6.17 -9.17 -3.52
N GLY A 19 -7.43 -8.94 -3.15
CA GLY A 19 -8.58 -9.06 -4.06
C GLY A 19 -8.72 -7.91 -5.06
N LEU A 20 -7.95 -6.82 -4.88
CA LEU A 20 -7.92 -5.67 -5.78
C LEU A 20 -6.89 -5.88 -6.91
N ALA A 21 -7.18 -5.37 -8.11
CA ALA A 21 -6.31 -5.50 -9.29
C ALA A 21 -4.92 -4.84 -9.12
N GLY A 22 -4.75 -4.02 -8.09
CA GLY A 22 -3.49 -3.45 -7.65
C GLY A 22 -3.69 -2.60 -6.38
N LEU A 23 -2.59 -2.23 -5.75
CA LEU A 23 -2.54 -1.31 -4.61
C LEU A 23 -1.69 -0.10 -4.99
N GLU A 24 -2.31 1.08 -5.01
CA GLU A 24 -1.62 2.34 -5.17
C GLU A 24 -1.12 2.85 -3.80
N VAL A 25 0.16 3.20 -3.76
CA VAL A 25 0.85 3.66 -2.55
C VAL A 25 1.42 5.05 -2.81
N GLY A 26 1.15 6.01 -1.92
CA GLY A 26 1.66 7.39 -2.03
C GLY A 26 0.86 8.38 -1.17
N SER A 27 1.01 9.67 -1.42
CA SER A 27 0.37 10.74 -0.62
C SER A 27 -0.99 11.23 -1.13
N ALA A 28 -1.37 10.88 -2.37
CA ALA A 28 -2.60 11.33 -3.00
C ALA A 28 -3.87 10.85 -2.26
N PRO A 29 -4.93 11.68 -2.22
CA PRO A 29 -6.26 11.21 -1.84
C PRO A 29 -6.73 10.14 -2.85
N GLY A 30 -7.06 8.95 -2.37
CA GLY A 30 -7.52 7.83 -3.21
C GLY A 30 -6.55 6.65 -3.28
N ASN A 31 -5.30 6.81 -2.88
CA ASN A 31 -4.37 5.68 -2.76
C ASN A 31 -4.85 4.69 -1.72
N GLY A 32 -4.81 3.39 -2.05
CA GLY A 32 -5.21 2.32 -1.14
C GLY A 32 -4.32 2.24 0.11
N LEU A 33 -3.05 2.64 0.00
CA LEU A 33 -2.17 2.86 1.15
C LEU A 33 -1.62 4.29 1.12
N ARG A 34 -2.09 5.11 2.05
CA ARG A 34 -1.68 6.52 2.14
C ARG A 34 -0.48 6.68 3.07
N LEU A 35 0.65 7.08 2.50
CA LEU A 35 1.87 7.36 3.26
C LEU A 35 2.01 8.85 3.54
N ARG A 36 2.56 9.20 4.71
CA ARG A 36 2.94 10.56 5.08
C ARG A 36 4.45 10.65 5.22
N GLY A 37 5.04 11.67 4.60
CA GLY A 37 6.48 11.93 4.63
C GLY A 37 6.84 12.95 3.56
N THR A 38 7.93 13.70 3.79
CA THR A 38 8.38 14.79 2.90
C THR A 38 8.85 14.29 1.53
N GLU A 39 9.26 13.02 1.42
CA GLU A 39 9.77 12.42 0.18
C GLU A 39 8.75 11.53 -0.56
N VAL A 40 7.53 11.42 -0.04
CA VAL A 40 6.50 10.55 -0.61
C VAL A 40 5.76 11.29 -1.73
N ARG A 41 5.88 10.74 -2.95
CA ARG A 41 5.19 11.25 -4.14
C ARG A 41 3.67 10.92 -4.10
N PRO A 42 2.81 11.68 -4.80
CA PRO A 42 1.39 11.40 -4.89
C PRO A 42 1.08 9.97 -5.34
N TYR A 43 1.78 9.47 -6.35
CA TYR A 43 1.72 8.08 -6.83
C TYR A 43 3.13 7.50 -6.77
N HIS A 44 3.52 6.98 -5.60
CA HIS A 44 4.92 6.62 -5.32
C HIS A 44 5.26 5.21 -5.83
N LEU A 45 4.34 4.27 -5.64
CA LEU A 45 4.52 2.87 -6.03
C LEU A 45 3.14 2.24 -6.33
N VAL A 46 3.10 1.32 -7.30
CA VAL A 46 1.93 0.49 -7.57
C VAL A 46 2.32 -0.97 -7.42
N LEU A 47 1.66 -1.68 -6.52
CA LEU A 47 1.83 -3.13 -6.34
C LEU A 47 0.75 -3.87 -7.14
N ARG A 48 1.17 -4.84 -7.95
CA ARG A 48 0.27 -5.67 -8.77
C ARG A 48 0.58 -7.14 -8.56
N ARG A 49 -0.47 -7.95 -8.44
CA ARG A 49 -0.34 -9.40 -8.43
C ARG A 49 -0.08 -9.88 -9.85
N ARG A 50 1.10 -10.47 -10.08
CA ARG A 50 1.40 -11.20 -11.32
C ARG A 50 1.02 -12.67 -11.11
N ARG A 51 0.27 -13.24 -12.07
CA ARG A 51 0.00 -14.68 -12.12
C ARG A 51 1.14 -15.41 -12.81
#